data_AF-A0A7Y2F827-F1
#
_entry.id   AF-A0A7Y2F827-F1
#
_cell.length_a   1.000
_cell.length_b   1.000
_cell.length_c   1.000
_cell.angle_alpha   90.00
_cell.angle_beta   90.00
_cell.angle_gamma   90.00
#
_symmetry.space_group_name_H-M   'P 1'
#
loop_
_entity.id
_entity.type
_entity.pdbx_description
1 polymer ?
#
loop_
_entity_poly.entity_id
_entity_poly.type
_entity_poly.pdbx_seq_one_letter_code
_entity_poly.pdbx_strand_id
1 'polypeptide(L)'
;MDSNETGASDDQVPPAHAELIDRIKQRDAEALAAYVDATRDRLCGFIRSITGDHLLAVVEVDDLLQEVSTAALTSLPTAPLDQYEPMQWLQ
;
A
#
# COMPACT_ATOMS: atom_id res chain seq x y z
N MET A 1 25.13 -10.01 36.45
CA MET A 1 23.88 -10.56 35.92
C MET A 1 23.08 -9.37 35.47
N ASP A 2 23.35 -8.89 34.27
CA ASP A 2 22.59 -7.81 33.64
C ASP A 2 22.01 -8.42 32.37
N SER A 3 20.80 -8.96 32.51
CA SER A 3 19.99 -9.40 31.39
C SER A 3 19.49 -8.16 30.68
N ASN A 4 20.23 -7.73 29.66
CA ASN A 4 19.85 -6.61 28.81
C ASN A 4 18.63 -7.03 27.97
N GLU A 5 17.43 -6.62 28.40
CA GLU A 5 16.31 -6.35 27.51
C GLU A 5 16.79 -5.43 26.40
N THR A 6 16.65 -5.82 25.13
CA THR A 6 16.37 -4.96 23.96
C THR A 6 16.43 -5.84 22.71
N GLY A 7 15.32 -5.94 21.97
CA GLY A 7 15.33 -6.57 20.66
C GLY A 7 13.99 -7.11 20.14
N ALA A 8 12.85 -6.65 20.64
CA ALA A 8 11.62 -6.77 19.86
C ALA A 8 11.66 -5.69 18.79
N SER A 9 12.25 -6.01 17.64
CA SER A 9 12.02 -5.25 16.41
C SER A 9 10.59 -5.54 15.98
N ASP A 10 9.67 -4.80 16.58
CA ASP A 10 8.24 -4.88 16.34
C ASP A 10 7.93 -4.18 15.01
N ASP A 11 8.34 -4.81 13.91
CA ASP A 11 7.78 -4.57 12.57
C ASP A 11 6.43 -5.32 12.52
N GLN A 12 5.55 -5.06 13.50
CA GLN A 12 4.20 -5.60 13.49
C GLN A 12 3.40 -4.85 12.45
N VAL A 13 3.45 -5.35 11.23
CA VAL A 13 2.31 -5.26 10.31
C VAL A 13 1.10 -5.75 11.12
N PRO A 14 0.11 -4.88 11.43
CA PRO A 14 -1.01 -5.28 12.27
C PRO A 14 -1.65 -6.54 11.67
N PRO A 15 -2.14 -7.49 12.47
CA PRO A 15 -2.58 -8.80 11.98
C PRO A 15 -3.64 -8.70 10.87
N ALA A 16 -4.49 -7.67 10.92
CA ALA A 16 -5.45 -7.34 9.86
C ALA A 16 -4.77 -7.06 8.50
N HIS A 17 -3.58 -6.49 8.50
CA HIS A 17 -2.84 -6.12 7.30
C HIS A 17 -2.10 -7.31 6.68
N ALA A 18 -1.64 -8.26 7.51
CA ALA A 18 -1.09 -9.54 7.03
C ALA A 18 -2.17 -10.38 6.32
N GLU A 19 -3.37 -10.46 6.89
CA GLU A 19 -4.50 -11.17 6.26
C GLU A 19 -4.91 -10.55 4.92
N LEU A 20 -4.91 -9.22 4.83
CA LEU A 20 -5.18 -8.50 3.58
C LEU A 20 -4.13 -8.81 2.51
N ILE A 21 -2.85 -8.88 2.88
CA ILE A 21 -1.76 -9.22 1.95
C ILE A 21 -1.95 -10.61 1.35
N ASP A 22 -2.27 -11.61 2.18
CA ASP A 22 -2.50 -12.98 1.70
C ASP A 22 -3.68 -13.06 0.74
N ARG A 23 -4.77 -12.34 1.04
CA ARG A 23 -5.94 -12.24 0.15
C ARG A 23 -5.60 -11.50 -1.16
N ILE A 24 -4.81 -10.43 -1.10
CA ILE A 24 -4.37 -9.70 -2.30
C ILE A 24 -3.53 -10.62 -3.20
N LYS A 25 -2.64 -11.44 -2.63
CA LYS A 25 -1.86 -12.45 -3.38
C LYS A 25 -2.76 -13.47 -4.08
N GLN A 26 -3.95 -13.73 -3.53
CA GLN A 26 -5.01 -14.53 -4.17
C GLN A 26 -5.87 -13.73 -5.17
N ARG A 27 -5.47 -12.50 -5.51
CA ARG A 27 -6.14 -11.57 -6.43
C ARG A 27 -7.51 -11.10 -5.93
N ASP A 28 -7.68 -11.01 -4.62
CA ASP A 28 -8.90 -10.50 -4.00
C ASP A 28 -8.97 -8.96 -4.09
N ALA A 29 -9.94 -8.47 -4.86
CA ALA A 29 -10.15 -7.05 -5.07
C ALA A 29 -10.69 -6.32 -3.82
N GLU A 30 -11.49 -6.98 -2.99
CA GLU A 30 -12.00 -6.38 -1.75
C GLU A 30 -10.86 -6.20 -0.74
N ALA A 31 -9.96 -7.19 -0.67
CA ALA A 31 -8.77 -7.09 0.17
C ALA A 31 -7.84 -5.97 -0.32
N LEU A 32 -7.68 -5.80 -1.63
CA LEU A 32 -6.91 -4.69 -2.19
C LEU A 32 -7.54 -3.33 -1.83
N ALA A 33 -8.85 -3.19 -1.94
CA ALA A 33 -9.55 -1.97 -1.56
C ALA A 33 -9.37 -1.63 -0.08
N ALA A 34 -9.55 -2.61 0.81
CA ALA A 34 -9.34 -2.43 2.25
C ALA A 34 -7.88 -2.09 2.60
N TYR A 35 -6.92 -2.68 1.87
CA TYR A 35 -5.49 -2.39 2.03
C TYR A 35 -5.12 -0.97 1.58
N VAL A 36 -5.66 -0.54 0.44
CA VAL A 36 -5.48 0.84 -0.06
C VAL A 36 -6.07 1.84 0.94
N ASP A 37 -7.25 1.57 1.49
CA ASP A 37 -7.87 2.44 2.49
C ASP A 37 -7.06 2.49 3.80
N ALA A 38 -6.56 1.33 4.27
CA ALA A 38 -5.70 1.24 5.44
C ALA A 38 -4.33 1.94 5.25
N THR A 39 -3.87 2.10 4.01
CA THR A 39 -2.56 2.70 3.68
C THR A 39 -2.67 4.03 2.93
N ARG A 40 -3.88 4.60 2.92
CA ARG A 40 -4.26 5.82 2.20
C ARG A 40 -3.29 6.97 2.42
N ASP A 41 -3.02 7.31 3.68
CA ASP A 41 -2.13 8.43 4.03
C ASP A 41 -0.71 8.24 3.49
N ARG A 42 -0.21 6.99 3.54
CA ARG A 42 1.11 6.65 3.02
C ARG A 42 1.16 6.75 1.49
N LEU A 43 0.14 6.26 0.80
CA LEU A 43 0.03 6.36 -0.65
C LEU A 43 -0.11 7.81 -1.11
N CYS A 44 -0.93 8.63 -0.43
CA CYS A 44 -1.01 10.06 -0.70
C CYS A 44 0.33 10.77 -0.51
N GLY A 45 1.08 10.41 0.55
CA GLY A 45 2.43 10.93 0.77
C GLY A 45 3.40 10.55 -0.35
N PHE A 46 3.36 9.29 -0.79
CA PHE A 46 4.16 8.82 -1.92
C PHE A 46 3.79 9.53 -3.23
N ILE A 47 2.50 9.61 -3.57
CA ILE A 47 2.00 10.32 -4.74
C ILE A 47 2.47 11.77 -4.74
N ARG A 48 2.39 12.47 -3.61
CA ARG A 48 2.93 13.84 -3.48
C ARG A 48 4.44 13.90 -3.68
N SER A 49 5.18 12.87 -3.30
CA SER A 49 6.65 12.84 -3.46
C SER A 49 7.11 12.62 -4.91
N ILE A 50 6.31 11.92 -5.72
CA ILE A 50 6.60 11.66 -7.14
C ILE A 50 5.91 12.68 -8.06
N THR A 51 4.97 13.45 -7.53
CA THR A 51 4.21 14.46 -8.28
C THR A 51 4.78 15.85 -8.03
N GLY A 52 5.18 16.54 -9.09
CA GLY A 52 5.69 17.91 -8.98
C GLY A 52 4.61 18.93 -8.57
N ASP A 53 5.04 20.01 -7.91
CA ASP A 53 4.17 21.08 -7.40
C ASP A 53 3.18 21.63 -8.42
N HIS A 54 3.57 21.67 -9.71
CA HIS A 54 2.71 22.16 -10.78
C HIS A 54 1.47 21.30 -11.00
N LEU A 55 1.58 19.97 -10.87
CA LEU A 55 0.43 19.08 -11.03
C LEU A 55 -0.45 19.10 -9.78
N LEU A 56 0.15 19.16 -8.58
CA LEU A 56 -0.59 19.31 -7.31
C LEU A 56 -1.33 20.64 -7.19
N ALA A 57 -0.96 21.66 -7.99
CA ALA A 57 -1.69 22.93 -8.05
C ALA A 57 -3.00 22.85 -8.84
N VAL A 58 -3.21 21.79 -9.63
CA VAL A 58 -4.36 21.63 -10.54
C VAL A 58 -5.13 20.33 -10.37
N VAL A 59 -4.59 19.37 -9.60
CA VAL A 59 -5.23 18.08 -9.31
C VAL A 59 -5.12 17.77 -7.82
N GLU A 60 -6.20 17.31 -7.21
CA GLU A 60 -6.20 16.88 -5.81
C GLU A 60 -5.47 15.53 -5.67
N VAL A 61 -4.72 15.35 -4.57
CA VAL A 61 -4.01 14.08 -4.33
C VAL A 61 -4.97 12.90 -4.24
N ASP A 62 -6.20 13.15 -3.81
CA ASP A 62 -7.23 12.12 -3.67
C ASP A 62 -7.70 11.61 -5.04
N ASP A 63 -7.78 12.48 -6.05
CA ASP A 63 -8.07 12.09 -7.43
C ASP A 63 -6.94 11.22 -7.99
N LEU A 64 -5.68 11.62 -7.75
CA LEU A 64 -4.52 10.83 -8.17
C LEU A 64 -4.50 9.46 -7.48
N LEU A 65 -4.84 9.40 -6.20
CA LEU A 65 -4.96 8.14 -5.48
C LEU A 65 -6.08 7.27 -6.05
N GLN A 66 -7.22 7.85 -6.41
CA GLN A 66 -8.32 7.12 -7.02
C GLN A 66 -7.91 6.50 -8.36
N GLU A 67 -7.16 7.23 -9.18
CA GLU A 67 -6.62 6.71 -10.44
C GLU A 67 -5.62 5.55 -10.20
N VAL A 68 -4.70 5.69 -9.25
CA VAL A 68 -3.78 4.61 -8.85
C VAL A 68 -4.55 3.39 -8.36
N SER A 69 -5.56 3.59 -7.53
CA SER A 69 -6.41 2.52 -6.99
C SER A 69 -7.17 1.78 -8.10
N THR A 70 -7.70 2.54 -9.07
CA THR A 70 -8.40 1.99 -10.23
C THR A 70 -7.45 1.19 -11.12
N ALA A 71 -6.24 1.71 -11.37
CA ALA A 71 -5.22 1.02 -12.13
C ALA A 71 -4.77 -0.27 -11.43
N ALA A 72 -4.59 -0.25 -10.11
CA ALA A 72 -4.24 -1.41 -9.30
C ALA A 72 -5.33 -2.49 -9.37
N LEU A 73 -6.61 -2.12 -9.17
CA LEU A 73 -7.73 -3.05 -9.29
C LEU A 73 -7.82 -3.67 -10.70
N THR A 74 -7.60 -2.87 -11.74
CA THR A 74 -7.64 -3.33 -13.13
C THR A 74 -6.50 -4.29 -13.47
N SER A 75 -5.33 -4.08 -12.87
CA SER A 75 -4.12 -4.88 -13.11
C SER A 75 -3.93 -6.04 -12.11
N LEU A 76 -4.73 -6.10 -11.04
CA LEU A 76 -4.71 -7.19 -10.05
C LEU A 76 -4.78 -8.61 -10.66
N PRO A 77 -5.56 -8.88 -11.73
CA PRO A 77 -5.61 -10.20 -12.36
C PRO A 77 -4.31 -10.66 -13.01
N THR A 78 -3.40 -9.74 -13.32
CA THR A 78 -2.10 -10.01 -13.96
C THR A 78 -0.91 -9.51 -13.13
N ALA A 79 -1.17 -8.98 -11.94
CA ALA A 79 -0.16 -8.45 -11.04
C ALA A 79 0.87 -9.53 -10.64
N PRO A 80 2.17 -9.20 -10.62
CA PRO A 80 3.25 -10.12 -10.25
C PRO A 80 3.41 -10.26 -8.72
N LEU A 81 2.31 -10.59 -8.03
CA LEU A 81 2.25 -10.68 -6.56
C LEU A 81 3.02 -11.87 -5.97
N ASP A 82 3.53 -12.76 -6.82
CA ASP A 82 4.47 -13.82 -6.45
C ASP A 82 5.91 -13.30 -6.28
N GLN A 83 6.20 -12.11 -6.81
CA GLN A 83 7.54 -11.50 -6.83
C GLN A 83 7.66 -10.28 -5.91
N TYR A 84 6.54 -9.61 -5.63
CA TYR A 84 6.52 -8.34 -4.89
C TYR A 84 5.41 -8.35 -3.85
N GLU A 85 5.65 -7.68 -2.72
CA GLU A 85 4.60 -7.39 -1.75
C GLU A 85 3.63 -6.31 -2.31
N PRO A 86 2.33 -6.32 -1.94
CA PRO A 86 1.34 -5.38 -2.48
C PRO A 86 1.77 -3.91 -2.42
N MET A 87 2.39 -3.48 -1.31
CA MET A 87 2.93 -2.11 -1.20
C MET A 87 4.03 -1.80 -2.21
N GLN A 88 4.90 -2.78 -2.49
CA GLN A 88 6.00 -2.60 -3.45
C GLN A 88 5.51 -2.52 -4.88
N TRP A 89 4.37 -3.15 -5.17
CA TRP A 89 3.72 -3.10 -6.47
C TRP A 89 2.91 -1.81 -6.69
N LEU A 90 2.33 -1.25 -5.62
CA LEU A 90 1.51 -0.03 -5.67
C LEU A 90 2.31 1.28 -5.82
N GLN A 91 3.60 1.28 -5.49
CA GLN A 91 4.50 2.43 -5.57
C GLN A 91 5.37 2.38 -6.84
#